data_AF-A0A1B7NJP4-F1
#
_entry.id   AF-A0A1B7NJP4-F1
#
_cell.length_a   1.000
_cell.length_b   1.000
_cell.length_c   1.000
_cell.angle_alpha   90.00
_cell.angle_beta   90.00
_cell.angle_gamma   90.00
#
_symmetry.space_group_name_H-M   'P 1'
#
loop_
_entity.id
_entity.type
_entity.pdbx_description
1 polymer ?
#
loop_
_entity_poly.entity_id
_entity_poly.type
_entity_poly.pdbx_seq_one_letter_code
_entity_poly.pdbx_strand_id
1 'polypeptide(L)'
;MVSSLDTGVTSTPTLFGLHPDEGLDEAKMGDIDKLKGRESDGLKSKPKPSTTSADKLTVEFTDYDSVHDLLQDTSGEKHIRSLSKNAWVSVGSDRYVLNAPSGRITITKDDSGLYSVSHVKALSHTLHSKSPFSRPREIASSLELAQAVHAADTLASRIFLPVFVATWQPWRKKYASHGQIAFLNKHLPFDNQIRPGEITKGEAADMITKVKHGARGQFKNIVAVKRRLSRERAKESRLEELKSREEVKVGPLN
;
A
#
# COMPACT_ATOMS: atom_id res chain seq x y z
N MET A 1 16.95 0.97 30.10
CA MET A 1 16.12 -0.19 30.49
C MET A 1 15.97 -0.16 32.01
N VAL A 2 14.75 -0.17 32.54
CA VAL A 2 14.48 -0.34 33.98
C VAL A 2 14.01 -1.77 34.16
N SER A 3 14.86 -2.64 34.73
CA SER A 3 14.46 -3.97 35.17
C SER A 3 14.34 -3.94 36.69
N SER A 4 13.16 -4.28 37.23
CA SER A 4 13.04 -4.71 38.62
C SER A 4 13.10 -6.22 38.62
N LEU A 5 14.23 -6.76 39.10
CA LEU A 5 14.53 -8.20 39.08
C LEU A 5 13.70 -9.02 40.07
N ASP A 6 12.80 -8.38 40.82
CA ASP A 6 12.01 -9.01 41.88
C ASP A 6 10.63 -9.51 41.39
N THR A 7 10.18 -9.12 40.19
CA THR A 7 8.83 -9.46 39.68
C THR A 7 8.80 -10.18 38.34
N GLY A 8 9.94 -10.49 37.72
CA GLY A 8 9.98 -11.21 36.43
C GLY A 8 9.33 -10.48 35.24
N VAL A 9 8.94 -9.22 35.41
CA VAL A 9 8.32 -8.39 34.36
C VAL A 9 9.41 -7.58 33.66
N THR A 10 9.75 -7.99 32.44
CA THR A 10 10.63 -7.22 31.55
C THR A 10 9.77 -6.31 30.67
N SER A 11 9.76 -5.01 30.96
CA SER A 11 9.16 -4.01 30.07
C SER A 11 10.19 -3.58 29.03
N THR A 12 10.00 -3.95 27.77
CA THR A 12 10.80 -3.46 26.63
C THR A 12 10.18 -2.16 26.12
N PRO A 13 10.84 -0.99 26.29
CA PRO A 13 10.30 0.25 25.72
C PRO A 13 10.38 0.16 24.20
N THR A 14 9.22 0.24 23.54
CA THR A 14 9.07 0.11 22.09
C THR A 14 9.56 1.37 21.37
N LEU A 15 10.88 1.52 21.23
CA LEU A 15 11.51 2.72 20.66
C LEU A 15 11.21 2.95 19.16
N PHE A 16 10.71 1.93 18.44
CA PHE A 16 10.50 1.96 16.99
C PHE A 16 9.12 1.46 16.52
N GLY A 17 8.15 1.34 17.42
CA GLY A 17 6.79 0.89 17.08
C GLY A 17 6.65 -0.59 16.65
N LEU A 18 7.67 -1.43 16.86
CA LEU A 18 7.64 -2.88 16.58
C LEU A 18 6.97 -3.65 17.74
N HIS A 19 6.31 -4.78 17.45
CA HIS A 19 5.75 -5.64 18.50
C HIS A 19 6.88 -6.16 19.42
N PRO A 20 6.68 -6.23 20.75
CA PRO A 20 7.71 -6.64 21.71
C PRO A 20 8.36 -8.00 21.39
N ASP A 21 7.65 -8.88 20.70
CA ASP A 21 8.13 -10.22 20.33
C ASP A 21 9.18 -10.22 19.22
N GLU A 22 9.33 -9.13 18.44
CA GLU A 22 10.28 -9.10 17.32
C GLU A 22 11.70 -8.75 17.73
N GLY A 23 11.90 -8.12 18.89
CA GLY A 23 13.22 -7.79 19.43
C GLY A 23 13.88 -8.94 20.17
N LEU A 24 13.15 -10.02 20.46
CA LEU A 24 13.60 -11.11 21.32
C LEU A 24 14.34 -12.23 20.56
N ASP A 25 14.12 -12.37 19.24
CA ASP A 25 14.70 -13.48 18.45
C ASP A 25 16.20 -13.28 18.11
N GLU A 26 16.75 -12.06 18.20
CA GLU A 26 18.15 -11.78 17.80
C GLU A 26 19.07 -11.24 18.91
N ALA A 27 18.52 -10.91 20.08
CA ALA A 27 19.34 -10.47 21.21
C ALA A 27 19.91 -11.68 21.96
N LYS A 28 21.05 -12.21 21.49
CA LYS A 28 21.92 -13.02 22.36
C LYS A 28 22.28 -12.16 23.58
N MET A 29 22.02 -12.68 24.79
CA MET A 29 22.18 -11.98 26.07
C MET A 29 23.54 -11.28 26.29
N GLY A 30 24.57 -11.60 25.50
CA GLY A 30 25.92 -11.02 25.62
C GLY A 30 26.18 -9.67 24.95
N ASP A 31 25.28 -9.17 24.08
CA ASP A 31 25.47 -7.85 23.44
C ASP A 31 24.78 -6.69 24.19
N ILE A 32 24.04 -7.00 25.25
CA ILE A 32 23.27 -6.02 26.02
C ILE A 32 24.18 -5.22 26.96
N ASP A 33 25.28 -5.80 27.45
CA ASP A 33 26.24 -5.13 28.34
C ASP A 33 27.10 -4.06 27.64
N LYS A 34 27.22 -4.11 26.31
CA LYS A 34 28.08 -3.19 25.54
C LYS A 34 27.40 -1.87 25.16
N LEU A 35 26.07 -1.78 25.30
CA LEU A 35 25.29 -0.58 24.92
C LEU A 35 25.03 0.39 26.08
N LYS A 36 25.36 0.02 27.32
CA LYS A 36 25.16 0.87 28.51
C LYS A 36 26.26 1.94 28.72
N GLY A 37 27.32 1.92 27.90
CA GLY A 37 28.52 2.76 28.08
C GLY A 37 28.64 4.00 27.18
N ARG A 38 27.60 4.40 26.43
CA ARG A 38 27.66 5.54 25.51
C ARG A 38 26.42 6.43 25.61
N GLU A 39 26.30 7.17 26.70
CA GLU A 39 25.40 8.34 26.78
C GLU A 39 26.11 9.50 27.48
N SER A 40 26.67 10.42 26.70
CA SER A 40 26.77 11.86 27.02
C SER A 40 27.31 12.62 25.81
N ASP A 41 26.42 13.19 24.99
CA ASP A 41 26.52 14.57 24.48
C ASP A 41 25.53 14.82 23.32
N GLY A 42 24.78 15.92 23.42
CA GLY A 42 24.11 16.52 22.27
C GLY A 42 22.63 16.92 22.43
N LEU A 43 22.31 17.77 23.41
CA LEU A 43 21.10 18.61 23.35
C LEU A 43 21.22 19.63 22.21
N LYS A 44 20.41 19.57 21.15
CA LYS A 44 20.03 20.75 20.33
C LYS A 44 18.62 20.68 19.72
N SER A 45 17.81 21.66 20.16
CA SER A 45 16.72 22.40 19.49
C SER A 45 15.57 21.67 18.77
N LYS A 46 14.37 21.79 19.36
CA LYS A 46 13.05 21.66 18.70
C LYS A 46 12.79 22.81 17.71
N PRO A 47 12.20 22.58 16.54
CA PRO A 47 11.41 23.59 15.86
C PRO A 47 9.92 23.49 16.23
N LYS A 48 9.26 24.65 16.26
CA LYS A 48 7.85 24.87 16.63
C LYS A 48 6.89 24.26 15.59
N PRO A 49 5.70 23.78 15.97
CA PRO A 49 4.66 23.40 15.01
C PRO A 49 4.05 24.66 14.39
N SER A 50 4.15 24.79 13.06
CA SER A 50 3.36 25.73 12.29
C SER A 50 1.92 25.25 12.24
N THR A 51 1.00 26.08 12.70
CA THR A 51 -0.46 25.97 12.53
C THR A 51 -0.81 25.79 11.05
N THR A 52 -1.23 24.59 10.67
CA THR A 52 -1.85 24.32 9.37
C THR A 52 -3.28 24.85 9.38
N SER A 53 -3.51 25.87 8.55
CA SER A 53 -4.81 26.40 8.17
C SER A 53 -5.73 25.29 7.67
N ALA A 54 -7.03 25.40 7.99
CA ALA A 54 -8.09 24.53 7.51
C ALA A 54 -7.92 24.16 6.02
N ASP A 55 -7.73 22.87 5.78
CA ASP A 55 -7.22 22.33 4.53
C ASP A 55 -8.23 22.51 3.39
N LYS A 56 -7.76 23.03 2.26
CA LYS A 56 -8.53 23.11 1.03
C LYS A 56 -8.63 21.69 0.46
N LEU A 57 -9.70 20.96 0.81
CA LEU A 57 -9.97 19.62 0.31
C LEU A 57 -10.12 19.67 -1.22
N THR A 58 -9.06 19.32 -1.94
CA THR A 58 -9.05 19.30 -3.40
C THR A 58 -9.40 17.89 -3.83
N VAL A 59 -10.65 17.68 -4.25
CA VAL A 59 -11.13 16.38 -4.72
C VAL A 59 -10.83 16.27 -6.20
N GLU A 60 -9.88 15.39 -6.57
CA GLU A 60 -9.59 15.06 -7.96
C GLU A 60 -10.40 13.81 -8.35
N PHE A 61 -11.21 13.92 -9.40
CA PHE A 61 -11.94 12.78 -9.95
C PHE A 61 -11.19 12.24 -11.16
N THR A 62 -10.65 11.03 -11.04
CA THR A 62 -9.95 10.34 -12.13
C THR A 62 -10.89 9.32 -12.77
N ASP A 63 -11.27 9.59 -14.01
CA ASP A 63 -12.06 8.65 -14.82
C ASP A 63 -11.13 7.63 -15.48
N TYR A 64 -11.29 6.35 -15.13
CA TYR A 64 -10.60 5.26 -15.79
C TYR A 64 -11.49 4.61 -16.85
N ASP A 65 -10.93 4.42 -18.04
CA ASP A 65 -11.59 3.71 -19.14
C ASP A 65 -11.24 2.21 -19.18
N SER A 66 -10.06 1.84 -18.64
CA SER A 66 -9.54 0.46 -18.67
C SER A 66 -8.86 0.05 -17.36
N VAL A 67 -8.76 -1.27 -17.12
CA VAL A 67 -7.99 -1.83 -16.00
C VAL A 67 -6.53 -1.41 -16.09
N HIS A 68 -6.00 -1.28 -17.30
CA HIS A 68 -4.61 -0.93 -17.52
C HIS A 68 -4.30 0.47 -16.98
N ASP A 69 -5.18 1.42 -17.26
CA ASP A 69 -5.10 2.80 -16.79
C ASP A 69 -5.15 2.86 -15.24
N LEU A 70 -6.08 2.13 -14.62
CA LEU A 70 -6.12 1.99 -13.16
C LEU A 70 -4.84 1.36 -12.57
N LEU A 71 -4.22 0.41 -13.27
CA LEU A 71 -3.00 -0.26 -12.80
C LEU A 71 -1.75 0.60 -12.99
N GLN A 72 -1.71 1.38 -14.07
CA GLN A 72 -0.66 2.36 -14.34
C GLN A 72 -0.78 3.57 -13.42
N ASP A 73 -1.96 3.85 -12.88
CA ASP A 73 -2.10 4.94 -11.94
C ASP A 73 -1.28 4.72 -10.67
N THR A 74 -0.32 5.62 -10.47
CA THR A 74 0.60 5.66 -9.32
C THR A 74 0.25 6.79 -8.36
N SER A 75 -0.86 7.52 -8.58
CA SER A 75 -1.33 8.63 -7.74
C SER A 75 -1.34 8.26 -6.25
N GLY A 76 -1.98 7.14 -5.90
CA GLY A 76 -2.06 6.63 -4.53
C GLY A 76 -0.73 6.15 -3.95
N GLU A 77 0.29 5.94 -4.79
CA GLU A 77 1.62 5.51 -4.37
C GLU A 77 2.56 6.69 -4.12
N LYS A 78 2.28 7.87 -4.67
CA LYS A 78 3.12 9.06 -4.49
C LYS A 78 3.29 9.43 -3.02
N HIS A 79 2.22 9.34 -2.23
CA HIS A 79 2.24 9.66 -0.81
C HIS A 79 3.10 8.68 0.00
N ILE A 80 2.97 7.38 -0.23
CA ILE A 80 3.80 6.39 0.49
C ILE A 80 5.27 6.40 0.00
N ARG A 81 5.50 6.69 -1.28
CA ARG A 81 6.85 6.82 -1.87
C ARG A 81 7.58 8.08 -1.42
N SER A 82 6.90 9.11 -0.90
CA SER A 82 7.56 10.24 -0.26
C SER A 82 8.02 9.92 1.16
N LEU A 83 7.31 9.01 1.85
CA LEU A 83 7.64 8.55 3.20
C LEU A 83 8.77 7.49 3.19
N SER A 84 8.81 6.64 2.16
CA SER A 84 9.72 5.49 2.08
C SER A 84 10.49 5.40 0.77
N LYS A 85 11.74 4.93 0.83
CA LYS A 85 12.57 4.60 -0.34
C LYS A 85 12.22 3.23 -0.94
N ASN A 86 11.33 2.48 -0.31
CA ASN A 86 10.88 1.16 -0.78
C ASN A 86 9.73 1.29 -1.77
N ALA A 87 9.63 0.31 -2.66
CA ALA A 87 8.64 0.27 -3.73
C ALA A 87 7.30 -0.27 -3.21
N TRP A 88 6.68 0.54 -2.36
CA TRP A 88 5.33 0.30 -1.88
C TRP A 88 4.33 0.45 -3.01
N VAL A 89 3.48 -0.56 -3.17
CA VAL A 89 2.46 -0.63 -4.21
C VAL A 89 1.09 -0.47 -3.55
N SER A 90 0.27 0.44 -4.06
CA SER A 90 -1.09 0.63 -3.59
C SER A 90 -2.00 -0.34 -4.33
N VAL A 91 -2.67 -1.22 -3.57
CA VAL A 91 -3.59 -2.22 -4.13
C VAL A 91 -5.05 -1.77 -3.98
N GLY A 92 -5.33 -0.83 -3.06
CA GLY A 92 -6.63 -0.23 -2.80
C GLY A 92 -6.51 1.06 -2.00
N SER A 93 -7.65 1.67 -1.63
CA SER A 93 -7.69 2.99 -0.97
C SER A 93 -6.76 3.10 0.25
N ASP A 94 -6.73 2.06 1.09
CA ASP A 94 -5.96 2.05 2.33
C ASP A 94 -5.16 0.77 2.52
N ARG A 95 -4.69 0.20 1.40
CA ARG A 95 -3.92 -1.05 1.41
C ARG A 95 -2.65 -0.93 0.59
N TYR A 96 -1.52 -0.97 1.29
CA TYR A 96 -0.20 -0.92 0.68
C TYR A 96 0.52 -2.25 0.84
N VAL A 97 1.22 -2.69 -0.21
CA VAL A 97 1.95 -3.96 -0.21
C VAL A 97 3.38 -3.72 -0.66
N LEU A 98 4.32 -4.27 0.11
CA LEU A 98 5.72 -4.43 -0.30
C LEU A 98 5.98 -5.90 -0.54
N ASN A 99 6.35 -6.24 -1.77
CA ASN A 99 6.51 -7.63 -2.21
C ASN A 99 7.99 -7.97 -2.46
N ALA A 100 8.43 -9.10 -1.94
CA ALA A 100 9.77 -9.66 -2.14
C ALA A 100 9.69 -11.18 -2.36
N PRO A 101 10.74 -11.84 -2.90
CA PRO A 101 10.74 -13.29 -3.06
C PRO A 101 10.62 -14.05 -1.73
N SER A 102 11.17 -13.52 -0.64
CA SER A 102 11.15 -14.13 0.69
C SER A 102 9.86 -13.90 1.46
N GLY A 103 8.96 -13.05 0.98
CA GLY A 103 7.72 -12.71 1.67
C GLY A 103 7.13 -11.39 1.23
N ARG A 104 6.11 -10.93 1.95
CA ARG A 104 5.48 -9.64 1.72
C ARG A 104 5.11 -8.98 3.03
N ILE A 105 5.17 -7.66 3.04
CA ILE A 105 4.66 -6.82 4.12
C ILE A 105 3.42 -6.09 3.58
N THR A 106 2.37 -6.00 4.37
CA THR A 106 1.11 -5.37 3.99
C THR A 106 0.69 -4.41 5.09
N ILE A 107 0.42 -3.17 4.71
CA ILE A 107 -0.15 -2.14 5.58
C ILE A 107 -1.62 -2.02 5.20
N THR A 108 -2.50 -2.19 6.17
CA THR A 108 -3.96 -2.08 6.02
C THR A 108 -4.49 -1.10 7.04
N LYS A 109 -5.42 -0.24 6.63
CA LYS A 109 -6.21 0.55 7.56
C LYS A 109 -7.50 -0.19 7.88
N ASP A 110 -7.76 -0.38 9.16
CA ASP A 110 -9.01 -0.98 9.63
C ASP A 110 -10.12 0.08 9.72
N ASP A 111 -11.37 -0.35 9.83
CA ASP A 111 -12.55 0.53 9.95
C ASP A 111 -12.47 1.47 11.18
N SER A 112 -11.67 1.08 12.18
CA SER A 112 -11.39 1.89 13.38
C SER A 112 -10.37 3.02 13.13
N GLY A 113 -9.82 3.13 11.92
CA GLY A 113 -8.84 4.14 11.54
C GLY A 113 -7.39 3.81 11.91
N LEU A 114 -7.12 2.64 12.50
CA LEU A 114 -5.77 2.18 12.82
C LEU A 114 -5.12 1.53 11.60
N TYR A 115 -3.83 1.80 11.41
CA TYR A 115 -2.96 1.12 10.44
C TYR A 115 -2.31 -0.09 11.09
N SER A 116 -2.62 -1.27 10.59
CA SER A 116 -2.00 -2.55 10.95
C SER A 116 -0.95 -2.95 9.91
N VAL A 117 0.23 -3.33 10.38
CA VAL A 117 1.34 -3.82 9.55
C VAL A 117 1.42 -5.33 9.73
N SER A 118 1.27 -6.07 8.64
CA SER A 118 1.33 -7.53 8.65
C SER A 118 2.45 -8.05 7.76
N HIS A 119 3.15 -9.09 8.21
CA HIS A 119 4.18 -9.77 7.44
C HIS A 119 3.83 -11.24 7.21
N VAL A 120 4.06 -11.67 5.97
CA VAL A 120 3.87 -13.04 5.50
C VAL A 120 5.17 -13.51 4.88
N LYS A 121 5.76 -14.58 5.43
CA LYS A 121 6.99 -15.18 4.93
C LYS A 121 6.69 -16.26 3.89
N ALA A 122 7.49 -16.33 2.84
CA ALA A 122 7.48 -17.46 1.92
C ALA A 122 8.11 -18.68 2.63
N LEU A 123 7.38 -19.80 2.66
CA LEU A 123 7.89 -21.04 3.23
C LEU A 123 8.77 -21.73 2.18
N SER A 124 9.90 -22.30 2.62
CA SER A 124 10.75 -23.09 1.73
C SER A 124 9.96 -24.27 1.19
N HIS A 125 10.11 -24.55 -0.11
CA HIS A 125 9.53 -25.72 -0.77
C HIS A 125 9.97 -27.06 -0.14
N THR A 126 11.03 -27.05 0.68
CA THR A 126 11.51 -28.22 1.41
C THR A 126 10.66 -28.56 2.64
N LEU A 127 9.90 -27.60 3.18
CA LEU A 127 8.92 -27.87 4.23
C LEU A 127 7.64 -28.38 3.55
N HIS A 128 7.18 -29.56 3.94
CA HIS A 128 5.94 -30.21 3.46
C HIS A 128 4.67 -29.51 3.96
N SER A 129 4.60 -28.18 3.84
CA SER A 129 3.44 -27.37 4.18
C SER A 129 2.45 -27.37 3.01
N LYS A 130 1.15 -27.47 3.32
CA LYS A 130 0.07 -27.34 2.34
C LYS A 130 -0.04 -25.92 1.76
N SER A 131 0.53 -24.92 2.45
CA SER A 131 0.55 -23.53 1.98
C SER A 131 1.98 -23.08 1.65
N PRO A 132 2.19 -22.37 0.52
CA PRO A 132 3.49 -21.80 0.16
C PRO A 132 3.89 -20.60 1.03
N PHE A 133 2.97 -20.08 1.84
CA PHE A 133 3.16 -18.91 2.69
C PHE A 133 2.83 -19.20 4.16
N SER A 134 3.52 -18.49 5.06
CA SER A 134 3.24 -18.51 6.50
C SER A 134 1.91 -17.84 6.82
N ARG A 135 1.40 -18.07 8.04
CA ARG A 135 0.30 -17.26 8.58
C ARG A 135 0.75 -15.78 8.65
N PRO A 136 -0.13 -14.82 8.33
CA PRO A 136 0.15 -13.40 8.54
C PRO A 136 0.42 -13.14 10.02
N ARG A 137 1.52 -12.44 10.31
CA ARG A 137 1.86 -11.97 11.66
C ARG A 137 1.74 -10.46 11.70
N GLU A 138 1.05 -9.92 12.69
CA GLU A 138 1.00 -8.48 12.92
C GLU A 138 2.30 -8.04 13.59
N ILE A 139 2.93 -7.03 13.00
CA ILE A 139 4.22 -6.47 13.38
C ILE A 139 4.03 -5.22 14.23
N ALA A 140 3.11 -4.36 13.81
CA ALA A 140 2.93 -3.04 14.36
C ALA A 140 1.52 -2.57 14.08
N SER A 141 0.98 -1.80 15.01
CA SER A 141 -0.24 -1.04 14.85
C SER A 141 0.03 0.43 15.17
N SER A 142 -0.55 1.35 14.41
CA SER A 142 -0.35 2.78 14.60
C SER A 142 -1.54 3.59 14.13
N LEU A 143 -1.69 4.80 14.66
CA LEU A 143 -2.74 5.75 14.23
C LEU A 143 -2.36 6.48 12.94
N GLU A 144 -1.07 6.67 12.70
CA GLU A 144 -0.55 7.48 11.60
C GLU A 144 0.20 6.60 10.58
N LEU A 145 -0.09 6.81 9.30
CA LEU A 145 0.53 6.05 8.21
C LEU A 145 2.06 6.13 8.23
N ALA A 146 2.63 7.30 8.53
CA ALA A 146 4.07 7.50 8.57
C ALA A 146 4.75 6.55 9.58
N GLN A 147 4.15 6.37 10.76
CA GLN A 147 4.68 5.48 11.79
C GLN A 147 4.59 4.01 11.37
N ALA A 148 3.46 3.59 10.78
CA ALA A 148 3.33 2.25 10.20
C ALA A 148 4.39 1.98 9.13
N VAL A 149 4.64 2.96 8.24
CA VAL A 149 5.62 2.84 7.16
C VAL A 149 7.04 2.75 7.72
N HIS A 150 7.39 3.55 8.74
CA HIS A 150 8.71 3.48 9.37
C HIS A 150 8.96 2.16 10.09
N ALA A 151 7.96 1.63 10.81
CA ALA A 151 8.04 0.31 11.44
C ALA A 151 8.21 -0.79 10.38
N ALA A 152 7.41 -0.74 9.32
CA ALA A 152 7.48 -1.68 8.20
C ALA A 152 8.84 -1.62 7.47
N ASP A 153 9.38 -0.43 7.22
CA ASP A 153 10.68 -0.25 6.57
C ASP A 153 11.84 -0.75 7.43
N THR A 154 11.74 -0.57 8.75
CA THR A 154 12.72 -1.11 9.71
C THR A 154 12.76 -2.63 9.60
N LEU A 155 11.61 -3.30 9.60
CA LEU A 155 11.54 -4.75 9.41
C LEU A 155 11.97 -5.17 8.00
N ALA A 156 11.55 -4.43 6.97
CA ALA A 156 11.94 -4.71 5.58
C ALA A 156 13.46 -4.67 5.40
N SER A 157 14.15 -3.72 6.04
CA SER A 157 15.61 -3.60 5.97
C SER A 157 16.35 -4.79 6.59
N ARG A 158 15.73 -5.50 7.54
CA ARG A 158 16.29 -6.71 8.17
C ARG A 158 16.04 -7.96 7.36
N ILE A 159 14.82 -8.11 6.80
CA ILE A 159 14.37 -9.36 6.18
C ILE A 159 14.62 -9.38 4.66
N PHE A 160 14.54 -8.21 4.01
CA PHE A 160 14.60 -8.11 2.55
C PHE A 160 15.89 -7.48 2.08
N LEU A 161 16.44 -8.06 1.00
CA LEU A 161 17.56 -7.45 0.29
C LEU A 161 17.08 -6.20 -0.46
N PRO A 162 17.79 -5.06 -0.37
CA PRO A 162 17.41 -3.82 -1.05
C PRO A 162 17.21 -3.97 -2.56
N VAL A 163 17.87 -4.96 -3.18
CA VAL A 163 17.76 -5.28 -4.61
C VAL A 163 16.30 -5.59 -5.01
N PHE A 164 15.49 -6.19 -4.13
CA PHE A 164 14.11 -6.54 -4.46
C PHE A 164 13.11 -5.42 -4.15
N VAL A 165 13.36 -4.69 -3.05
CA VAL A 165 12.36 -3.78 -2.47
C VAL A 165 12.59 -2.32 -2.78
N ALA A 166 13.81 -1.86 -2.99
CA ALA A 166 14.07 -0.43 -3.12
C ALA A 166 13.67 0.13 -4.50
N THR A 167 13.13 1.35 -4.53
CA THR A 167 12.68 2.02 -5.78
C THR A 167 13.83 2.42 -6.69
N TRP A 168 14.98 2.78 -6.11
CA TRP A 168 16.16 3.28 -6.82
C TRP A 168 16.94 2.20 -7.59
N GLN A 169 16.57 0.93 -7.44
CA GLN A 169 17.32 -0.19 -8.02
C GLN A 169 17.43 -0.09 -9.55
N PRO A 170 18.64 -0.24 -10.14
CA PRO A 170 18.84 -0.04 -11.58
C PRO A 170 17.99 -0.93 -12.47
N TRP A 171 17.69 -2.16 -12.04
CA TRP A 171 16.88 -3.08 -12.84
C TRP A 171 15.45 -2.59 -13.05
N ARG A 172 14.90 -1.77 -12.14
CA ARG A 172 13.54 -1.21 -12.26
C ARG A 172 13.40 -0.26 -13.45
N LYS A 173 14.49 0.40 -13.86
CA LYS A 173 14.53 1.33 -14.99
C LYS A 173 14.71 0.64 -16.35
N LYS A 174 15.05 -0.65 -16.38
CA LYS A 174 15.21 -1.40 -17.63
C LYS A 174 13.84 -1.71 -18.23
N TYR A 175 13.76 -1.92 -19.54
CA TYR A 175 12.54 -2.36 -20.21
C TYR A 175 12.03 -3.70 -19.67
N ALA A 176 10.70 -3.83 -19.57
CA ALA A 176 10.04 -5.02 -19.09
C ALA A 176 10.44 -6.28 -19.87
N SER A 177 10.56 -7.40 -19.16
CA SER A 177 10.83 -8.70 -19.81
C SER A 177 9.60 -9.18 -20.57
N HIS A 178 9.81 -9.87 -21.69
CA HIS A 178 8.77 -10.54 -22.46
C HIS A 178 7.84 -11.42 -21.59
N GLY A 179 8.40 -12.11 -20.58
CA GLY A 179 7.60 -12.92 -19.66
C GLY A 179 6.69 -12.10 -18.74
N GLN A 180 7.14 -10.91 -18.32
CA GLN A 180 6.32 -10.00 -17.51
C GLN A 180 5.17 -9.44 -18.35
N ILE A 181 5.45 -9.06 -19.59
CA ILE A 181 4.44 -8.56 -20.54
C ILE A 181 3.43 -9.65 -20.86
N ALA A 182 3.90 -10.88 -21.15
CA ALA A 182 3.02 -12.02 -21.40
C ALA A 182 2.12 -12.33 -20.19
N PHE A 183 2.65 -12.23 -18.96
CA PHE A 183 1.86 -12.37 -17.74
C PHE A 183 0.78 -11.28 -17.64
N LEU A 184 1.16 -10.01 -17.84
CA LEU A 184 0.22 -8.89 -17.77
C LEU A 184 -0.88 -9.03 -18.83
N ASN A 185 -0.52 -9.28 -20.10
CA ASN A 185 -1.47 -9.47 -21.19
C ASN A 185 -2.38 -10.70 -20.99
N LYS A 186 -1.88 -11.77 -20.35
CA LYS A 186 -2.70 -12.94 -19.98
C LYS A 186 -3.72 -12.63 -18.89
N HIS A 187 -3.33 -11.82 -17.89
CA HIS A 187 -4.16 -11.56 -16.71
C HIS A 187 -5.05 -10.31 -16.84
N LEU A 188 -4.79 -9.46 -17.84
CA LEU A 188 -5.50 -8.23 -18.19
C LEU A 188 -6.10 -8.36 -19.60
N PRO A 189 -7.29 -8.97 -19.74
CA PRO A 189 -7.94 -9.08 -21.04
C PRO A 189 -8.60 -7.74 -21.38
N PHE A 190 -8.08 -6.90 -22.30
CA PHE A 190 -8.82 -5.86 -23.07
C PHE A 190 -7.92 -5.11 -24.09
N ASP A 191 -8.54 -4.31 -24.98
CA ASP A 191 -8.15 -3.92 -26.37
C ASP A 191 -6.72 -3.49 -26.69
N ASN A 192 -5.92 -3.02 -25.72
CA ASN A 192 -4.55 -2.57 -25.96
C ASN A 192 -3.57 -3.48 -25.22
N GLN A 193 -3.07 -4.51 -25.92
CA GLN A 193 -1.98 -5.33 -25.40
C GLN A 193 -0.74 -4.47 -25.19
N ILE A 194 -0.11 -4.62 -24.02
CA ILE A 194 1.15 -3.92 -23.72
C ILE A 194 2.21 -4.45 -24.69
N ARG A 195 2.86 -3.55 -25.42
CA ARG A 195 3.93 -3.89 -26.36
C ARG A 195 5.28 -3.95 -25.64
N PRO A 196 6.23 -4.75 -26.15
CA PRO A 196 7.61 -4.71 -25.70
C PRO A 196 8.18 -3.28 -25.81
N GLY A 197 8.73 -2.77 -24.71
CA GLY A 197 9.37 -1.44 -24.66
C GLY A 197 8.48 -0.29 -24.15
N GLU A 198 7.17 -0.49 -23.99
CA GLU A 198 6.27 0.56 -23.49
C GLU A 198 6.40 0.79 -21.98
N ILE A 199 6.72 -0.26 -21.23
CA ILE A 199 6.80 -0.23 -19.77
C ILE A 199 8.16 -0.66 -19.25
N THR A 200 8.54 -0.10 -18.11
CA THR A 200 9.75 -0.50 -17.39
C THR A 200 9.51 -1.77 -16.55
N LYS A 201 10.59 -2.46 -16.14
CA LYS A 201 10.51 -3.62 -15.24
C LYS A 201 9.94 -3.25 -13.87
N GLY A 202 10.21 -2.04 -13.40
CA GLY A 202 9.67 -1.52 -12.15
C GLY A 202 8.17 -1.39 -12.21
N GLU A 203 7.65 -0.67 -13.22
CA GLU A 203 6.21 -0.53 -13.44
C GLU A 203 5.54 -1.89 -13.67
N ALA A 204 6.17 -2.77 -14.45
CA ALA A 204 5.69 -4.14 -14.63
C ALA A 204 5.60 -4.91 -13.31
N ALA A 205 6.62 -4.80 -12.44
CA ALA A 205 6.62 -5.44 -11.13
C ALA A 205 5.53 -4.88 -10.21
N ASP A 206 5.31 -3.57 -10.24
CA ASP A 206 4.28 -2.91 -9.45
C ASP A 206 2.87 -3.33 -9.93
N MET A 207 2.63 -3.34 -11.25
CA MET A 207 1.40 -3.86 -11.85
C MET A 207 1.15 -5.34 -11.54
N ILE A 208 2.19 -6.19 -11.64
CA ILE A 208 2.08 -7.61 -11.28
C ILE A 208 1.69 -7.75 -9.80
N THR A 209 2.25 -6.91 -8.93
CA THR A 209 1.94 -6.91 -7.49
C THR A 209 0.47 -6.53 -7.26
N LYS A 210 -0.04 -5.47 -7.92
CA LYS A 210 -1.46 -5.10 -7.89
C LYS A 210 -2.37 -6.24 -8.35
N VAL A 211 -2.04 -6.88 -9.48
CA VAL A 211 -2.80 -8.01 -10.03
C VAL A 211 -2.82 -9.20 -9.06
N LYS A 212 -1.67 -9.58 -8.50
CA LYS A 212 -1.55 -10.70 -7.54
C LYS A 212 -2.32 -10.47 -6.25
N HIS A 213 -2.42 -9.23 -5.80
CA HIS A 213 -3.04 -8.88 -4.51
C HIS A 213 -4.48 -8.35 -4.61
N GLY A 214 -5.11 -8.46 -5.79
CA GLY A 214 -6.57 -8.31 -5.91
C GLY A 214 -7.06 -7.01 -6.51
N ALA A 215 -6.19 -6.19 -7.13
CA ALA A 215 -6.62 -4.99 -7.86
C ALA A 215 -7.67 -5.29 -8.95
N ARG A 216 -7.62 -6.49 -9.56
CA ARG A 216 -8.63 -6.94 -10.53
C ARG A 216 -10.03 -7.08 -9.90
N GLY A 217 -10.12 -7.48 -8.63
CA GLY A 217 -11.38 -7.53 -7.89
C GLY A 217 -11.94 -6.13 -7.67
N GLN A 218 -11.08 -5.18 -7.30
CA GLN A 218 -11.48 -3.79 -7.12
C GLN A 218 -11.95 -3.15 -8.42
N PHE A 219 -11.26 -3.38 -9.54
CA PHE A 219 -11.72 -2.88 -10.83
C PHE A 219 -13.09 -3.43 -11.20
N LYS A 220 -13.34 -4.73 -11.00
CA LYS A 220 -14.68 -5.31 -11.24
C LYS A 220 -15.76 -4.59 -10.42
N ASN A 221 -15.44 -4.24 -9.17
CA ASN A 221 -16.35 -3.48 -8.31
C ASN A 221 -16.55 -2.06 -8.84
N ILE A 222 -15.47 -1.35 -9.21
CA ILE A 222 -15.54 0.01 -9.78
C ILE A 222 -16.38 0.02 -11.06
N VAL A 223 -16.17 -0.93 -11.98
CA VAL A 223 -16.97 -1.04 -13.21
C VAL A 223 -18.43 -1.38 -12.91
N ALA A 224 -18.70 -2.25 -11.95
CA ALA A 224 -20.07 -2.56 -11.54
C ALA A 224 -20.78 -1.31 -10.98
N VAL A 225 -20.10 -0.51 -10.15
CA VAL A 225 -20.60 0.76 -9.63
C VAL A 225 -20.82 1.77 -10.76
N LYS A 226 -19.86 1.96 -11.67
CA LYS A 226 -19.99 2.85 -12.85
C LYS A 226 -21.19 2.46 -13.72
N ARG A 227 -21.40 1.16 -13.98
CA ARG A 227 -22.56 0.65 -14.72
C ARG A 227 -23.88 0.85 -13.98
N ARG A 228 -23.89 0.78 -12.66
CA ARG A 228 -25.09 1.06 -11.86
C ARG A 228 -25.44 2.56 -11.92
N LEU A 229 -24.46 3.43 -11.70
CA LEU A 229 -24.63 4.88 -11.75
C LEU A 229 -25.06 5.35 -13.15
N SER A 230 -24.49 4.78 -14.23
CA SER A 230 -24.90 5.14 -15.59
C SER A 230 -26.34 4.72 -15.89
N ARG A 231 -26.80 3.59 -15.36
CA ARG A 231 -28.21 3.16 -15.44
C ARG A 231 -29.14 4.06 -14.64
N GLU A 232 -28.71 4.53 -13.47
CA GLU A 232 -29.49 5.46 -12.64
C GLU A 232 -29.61 6.83 -13.34
N ARG A 233 -28.51 7.39 -13.85
CA ARG A 233 -28.52 8.63 -14.63
C ARG A 233 -29.39 8.54 -15.89
N ALA A 234 -29.32 7.43 -16.62
CA ALA A 234 -30.15 7.21 -17.81
C ALA A 234 -31.65 7.09 -17.49
N LYS A 235 -32.01 6.64 -16.27
CA LYS A 235 -33.40 6.64 -15.81
C LYS A 235 -33.87 8.05 -15.43
N GLU A 236 -33.02 8.80 -14.74
CA GLU A 236 -33.31 10.18 -14.32
C GLU A 236 -33.49 11.11 -15.53
N SER A 237 -32.58 11.06 -16.51
CA SER A 237 -32.70 11.84 -17.74
C SER A 237 -33.98 11.51 -18.51
N ARG A 238 -34.35 10.22 -18.59
CA ARG A 238 -35.60 9.78 -19.22
C ARG A 238 -36.83 10.29 -18.47
N LEU A 239 -36.76 10.43 -17.15
CA LEU A 239 -37.86 10.93 -16.33
C LEU A 239 -38.01 12.45 -16.49
N GLU A 240 -36.90 13.19 -16.57
CA GLU A 240 -36.90 14.63 -16.90
C GLU A 240 -37.45 14.92 -18.31
N GLU A 241 -37.08 14.10 -19.31
CA GLU A 241 -37.65 14.19 -20.66
C GLU A 241 -39.17 13.98 -20.67
N LEU A 242 -39.70 13.09 -19.82
CA LEU A 242 -41.14 12.89 -19.70
C LEU A 242 -41.82 14.09 -19.03
N LYS A 243 -41.26 14.63 -17.94
CA LYS A 243 -41.80 15.82 -17.24
C LYS A 243 -41.81 17.07 -18.13
N SER A 244 -40.75 17.29 -18.89
CA SER A 244 -40.66 18.43 -19.82
C SER A 244 -41.63 18.32 -21.00
N ARG A 245 -42.05 17.10 -21.37
CA ARG A 245 -43.16 16.89 -22.33
C ARG A 245 -44.53 17.18 -21.73
N GLU A 246 -44.72 16.99 -20.42
CA GLU A 246 -45.98 17.30 -19.73
C GLU A 246 -46.17 18.81 -19.53
N GLU A 247 -45.09 19.60 -19.40
CA GLU A 247 -45.14 21.06 -19.38
C GLU A 247 -45.39 21.66 -20.79
N VAL A 248 -46.66 21.68 -21.21
CA VAL A 248 -47.06 22.41 -22.42
C VAL A 248 -47.20 23.90 -22.11
N LYS A 249 -46.24 24.72 -22.56
CA LYS A 249 -46.34 26.18 -22.52
C LYS A 249 -47.31 26.66 -23.60
N VAL A 250 -48.51 27.07 -23.21
CA VAL A 250 -49.45 27.76 -24.09
C VAL A 250 -49.02 29.22 -24.27
N GLY A 251 -48.99 29.69 -25.52
CA GLY A 251 -48.70 31.08 -25.86
C GLY A 251 -49.87 32.01 -25.55
N PRO A 252 -49.63 33.32 -25.29
CA PRO A 252 -50.69 34.27 -24.99
C PRO A 252 -51.65 34.40 -26.17
N LEU A 253 -52.96 34.38 -25.88
CA LEU A 253 -54.03 34.59 -26.86
C LEU A 253 -54.04 36.06 -27.29
N ASN A 254 -54.01 36.31 -28.61
CA ASN A 254 -54.29 37.61 -29.21
C ASN A 254 -55.80 37.88 -29.29
#